data_AF-A0A1F8GCU1-F1
#
_entry.id   AF-A0A1F8GCU1-F1
#
_cell.length_a   1.000
_cell.length_b   1.000
_cell.length_c   1.000
_cell.angle_alpha   90.00
_cell.angle_beta   90.00
_cell.angle_gamma   90.00
#
_symmetry.space_group_name_H-M   'P 1'
#
loop_
_entity.id
_entity.type
_entity.pdbx_description
1 polymer ?
#
loop_
_entity_poly.entity_id
_entity_poly.type
_entity_poly.pdbx_seq_one_letter_code
_entity_poly.pdbx_strand_id
1 'polypeptide(L)'
;MSDNFLCPYCRREFSREDMVGLKTKEAKQRIEDDLKESFMKESGWSAKQKKVERMFYVAAFGPFVFYCIIGGLLLKYASGDTFLYYLGPLMIGTVVVMLLGAVMVVIADIWLKNKADQAFSEWRLMSGN
;
A
#
# COMPACT_ATOMS: atom_id res chain seq x y z
N MET A 1 32.49 -9.50 -37.74
CA MET A 1 32.50 -10.36 -36.55
C MET A 1 31.28 -9.97 -35.72
N SER A 2 30.32 -10.86 -35.54
CA SER A 2 29.05 -10.58 -34.84
C SER A 2 29.25 -10.89 -33.36
N ASP A 3 29.33 -9.86 -32.52
CA ASP A 3 29.51 -9.97 -31.06
C ASP A 3 28.17 -10.30 -30.37
N ASN A 4 27.57 -11.45 -30.72
CA ASN A 4 26.35 -11.94 -30.06
C ASN A 4 26.72 -12.83 -28.88
N PHE A 5 26.16 -12.54 -27.70
CA PHE A 5 26.36 -13.35 -26.50
C PHE A 5 25.14 -14.26 -26.30
N LEU A 6 25.35 -15.57 -26.29
CA LEU A 6 24.30 -16.53 -25.89
C LEU A 6 24.24 -16.63 -24.36
N CYS A 7 23.06 -16.34 -23.81
CA CYS A 7 22.75 -16.63 -22.40
C CYS A 7 22.76 -18.16 -22.16
N PRO A 8 23.65 -18.71 -21.31
CA PRO A 8 23.77 -20.16 -21.13
C PRO A 8 22.54 -20.82 -20.50
N TYR A 9 21.69 -20.05 -19.80
CA TYR A 9 20.47 -20.55 -19.16
C TYR A 9 19.23 -20.46 -20.04
N CYS A 10 19.19 -19.47 -20.94
CA CYS A 10 17.98 -19.12 -21.67
C CYS A 10 18.10 -19.28 -23.19
N ARG A 11 19.29 -19.67 -23.68
CA ARG A 11 19.64 -19.98 -25.08
C ARG A 11 19.14 -18.92 -26.09
N ARG A 12 18.98 -17.69 -25.62
CA ARG A 12 18.54 -16.52 -26.38
C ARG A 12 19.79 -15.70 -26.71
N GLU A 13 19.94 -15.32 -27.98
CA GLU A 13 21.00 -14.41 -28.42
C GLU A 13 20.69 -13.00 -27.90
N PHE A 14 21.62 -12.43 -27.14
CA PHE A 14 21.58 -11.04 -26.73
C PHE A 14 22.63 -10.27 -27.52
N SER A 15 22.20 -9.21 -28.22
CA SER A 15 23.11 -8.25 -28.82
C SER A 15 23.82 -7.47 -27.72
N ARG A 16 25.06 -7.04 -27.98
CA ARG A 16 25.82 -6.16 -27.06
C ARG A 16 25.04 -4.88 -26.74
N GLU A 17 24.23 -4.40 -27.68
CA GLU A 17 23.33 -3.25 -27.52
C GLU A 17 22.20 -3.51 -26.51
N ASP A 18 21.65 -4.73 -26.47
CA ASP A 18 20.62 -5.12 -25.50
C ASP A 18 21.19 -5.22 -24.08
N MET A 19 22.43 -5.69 -23.92
CA MET A 19 23.11 -5.72 -22.61
C MET A 19 23.43 -4.32 -22.10
N VAL A 20 23.86 -3.41 -22.99
CA VAL A 20 24.08 -2.00 -22.63
C VAL A 20 22.75 -1.33 -22.27
N GLY A 21 21.68 -1.62 -23.01
CA GLY A 21 20.32 -1.16 -22.73
C GLY A 21 19.76 -1.66 -21.38
N LEU A 22 20.02 -2.93 -21.03
CA LEU A 22 19.66 -3.50 -19.73
C LEU A 22 20.44 -2.83 -18.59
N LYS A 23 21.76 -2.67 -18.74
CA LYS A 23 22.59 -1.97 -17.74
C LYS A 23 22.21 -0.50 -17.57
N THR A 24 21.83 0.19 -18.65
CA THR A 24 21.36 1.58 -18.56
C THR A 24 19.99 1.68 -17.92
N LYS A 25 19.08 0.72 -18.15
CA LYS A 25 17.79 0.66 -17.44
C LYS A 25 17.97 0.41 -15.94
N GLU A 26 18.83 -0.53 -15.56
CA GLU A 26 19.14 -0.81 -14.16
C GLU A 26 19.81 0.38 -13.46
N ALA A 27 20.76 1.03 -14.14
CA ALA A 27 21.41 2.24 -13.62
C ALA A 27 20.40 3.39 -13.44
N LYS A 28 19.48 3.55 -14.39
CA LYS A 28 18.43 4.57 -14.32
C LYS A 28 17.44 4.30 -13.19
N GLN A 29 17.06 3.04 -12.97
CA GLN A 29 16.22 2.65 -11.83
C GLN A 29 16.90 2.96 -10.49
N ARG A 30 18.18 2.62 -10.33
CA ARG A 30 18.92 2.94 -9.10
C ARG A 30 18.96 4.44 -8.80
N ILE A 31 19.21 5.27 -9.82
CA ILE A 31 19.22 6.73 -9.67
C ILE A 31 17.82 7.23 -9.25
N GLU A 32 16.77 6.68 -9.87
CA GLU A 32 15.40 7.06 -9.54
C GLU A 32 14.99 6.61 -8.12
N ASP A 33 15.46 5.44 -7.67
CA ASP A 33 15.25 4.95 -6.31
C ASP A 33 15.98 5.82 -5.28
N ASP A 34 17.24 6.21 -5.53
CA ASP A 34 18.01 7.12 -4.67
C ASP A 34 17.37 8.53 -4.59
N LEU A 35 16.82 9.03 -5.70
CA LEU A 35 16.06 10.28 -5.75
C LEU A 35 14.77 10.19 -4.93
N LYS A 36 14.03 9.07 -5.05
CA LYS A 36 12.83 8.83 -4.24
C LYS A 36 13.15 8.72 -2.76
N GLU A 37 14.26 8.09 -2.40
CA GLU A 37 14.72 8.01 -1.02
C GLU A 37 15.04 9.40 -0.46
N SER A 38 15.76 10.22 -1.24
CA SER A 38 16.09 11.60 -0.89
C SER A 38 14.82 12.44 -0.69
N PHE A 39 13.86 12.34 -1.61
CA PHE A 39 12.55 12.97 -1.47
C PHE A 39 11.84 12.52 -0.18
N MET A 40 11.78 11.23 0.11
CA MET A 40 11.11 10.69 1.31
C MET A 40 11.74 11.22 2.61
N LYS A 41 13.05 11.46 2.60
CA LYS A 41 13.81 11.98 3.75
C LYS A 41 13.64 13.49 3.92
N GLU A 42 13.69 14.27 2.84
CA GLU A 42 13.60 15.74 2.89
C GLU A 42 12.18 16.25 3.05
N SER A 43 11.21 15.65 2.36
CA SER A 43 9.81 16.13 2.33
C SER A 43 8.99 15.72 3.56
N GLY A 44 9.50 14.79 4.37
CA GLY A 44 8.75 14.19 5.49
C GLY A 44 7.51 13.40 5.03
N TRP A 45 7.42 13.04 3.75
CA TRP A 45 6.26 12.34 3.18
C TRP A 45 5.99 11.00 3.84
N SER A 46 7.04 10.29 4.26
CA SER A 46 6.95 9.03 5.00
C SER A 46 6.15 9.16 6.31
N ALA A 47 6.25 10.29 7.02
CA ALA A 47 5.48 10.55 8.23
C ALA A 47 4.00 10.85 7.93
N LYS A 48 3.72 11.57 6.84
CA LYS A 48 2.34 11.83 6.37
C LYS A 48 1.66 10.52 5.96
N GLN A 49 2.35 9.68 5.20
CA GLN A 49 1.83 8.39 4.76
C GLN A 49 1.50 7.48 5.96
N LYS A 50 2.42 7.33 6.92
CA LYS A 50 2.17 6.56 8.16
C LYS A 50 0.98 7.08 8.98
N LYS A 51 0.78 8.40 9.03
CA LYS A 51 -0.34 9.00 9.76
C LYS A 51 -1.68 8.66 9.10
N VAL A 52 -1.75 8.76 7.77
CA VAL A 52 -2.95 8.44 7.01
C VAL A 52 -3.25 6.94 7.07
N GLU A 53 -2.23 6.11 6.87
CA GLU A 53 -2.33 4.66 7.00
C GLU A 53 -2.90 4.23 8.37
N ARG A 54 -2.40 4.83 9.47
CA ARG A 54 -2.93 4.58 10.82
C ARG A 54 -4.40 4.99 10.96
N MET A 55 -4.81 6.14 10.40
CA MET A 55 -6.22 6.54 10.43
C MET A 55 -7.11 5.56 9.68
N PHE A 56 -6.67 5.06 8.52
CA PHE A 56 -7.41 4.06 7.75
C PHE A 56 -7.50 2.72 8.48
N TYR A 57 -6.43 2.25 9.12
CA TYR A 57 -6.47 1.06 9.96
C TYR A 57 -7.46 1.21 11.13
N VAL A 58 -7.45 2.35 11.82
CA VAL A 58 -8.41 2.61 12.90
C VAL A 58 -9.84 2.66 12.38
N ALA A 59 -10.09 3.25 11.21
CA ALA A 59 -11.42 3.29 10.61
C ALA A 59 -11.92 1.90 10.17
N ALA A 60 -11.03 1.06 9.62
CA ALA A 60 -11.39 -0.28 9.16
C ALA A 60 -11.56 -1.29 10.31
N PHE A 61 -10.69 -1.24 11.33
CA PHE A 61 -10.68 -2.21 12.43
C PHE A 61 -11.37 -1.72 13.72
N GLY A 62 -11.55 -0.41 13.88
CA GLY A 62 -12.25 0.18 15.03
C GLY A 62 -13.66 -0.39 15.24
N PRO A 63 -14.50 -0.52 14.20
CA PRO A 63 -15.83 -1.13 14.32
C PRO A 63 -15.80 -2.56 14.85
N PHE A 64 -14.78 -3.35 14.46
CA PHE A 64 -14.61 -4.72 14.93
C PHE A 64 -14.19 -4.78 16.39
N VAL A 65 -13.23 -3.96 16.81
CA VAL A 65 -12.83 -3.87 18.21
C VAL A 65 -14.00 -3.44 19.08
N PHE A 66 -14.78 -2.47 18.63
CA PHE A 66 -15.99 -2.00 19.32
C PHE A 66 -17.04 -3.13 19.42
N TYR A 67 -17.23 -3.88 18.34
CA TYR A 67 -18.09 -5.06 18.33
C TYR A 67 -17.61 -6.12 19.32
N CYS A 68 -16.32 -6.43 19.42
CA CYS A 68 -15.82 -7.40 20.39
C CYS A 68 -16.05 -6.95 21.84
N ILE A 69 -15.90 -5.65 22.12
CA ILE A 69 -16.13 -5.10 23.47
C ILE A 69 -17.62 -5.15 23.82
N ILE A 70 -18.49 -4.62 22.96
CA ILE A 70 -19.94 -4.61 23.19
C ILE A 70 -20.52 -6.01 23.16
N GLY A 71 -20.09 -6.84 22.20
CA GLY A 71 -20.51 -8.23 22.08
C GLY A 71 -20.10 -9.04 23.30
N GLY A 72 -18.88 -8.85 23.81
CA GLY A 72 -18.43 -9.48 25.05
C GLY A 72 -19.21 -9.03 26.29
N LEU A 73 -19.59 -7.75 26.37
CA LEU A 73 -20.47 -7.23 27.44
C LEU A 73 -21.88 -7.84 27.35
N LEU A 74 -22.47 -7.89 26.16
CA LEU A 74 -23.78 -8.50 25.93
C LEU A 74 -23.77 -10.00 26.24
N LEU A 75 -22.70 -10.72 25.89
CA LEU A 75 -22.51 -12.12 26.29
C LEU A 75 -22.51 -12.33 27.81
N LYS A 76 -22.00 -11.36 28.57
CA LYS A 76 -21.89 -11.47 30.02
C LYS A 76 -23.19 -11.11 30.74
N TYR A 77 -23.98 -10.20 30.20
CA TYR A 77 -25.12 -9.61 30.92
C TYR A 77 -26.50 -9.90 30.28
N ALA A 78 -26.55 -10.43 29.06
CA ALA A 78 -27.80 -10.60 28.34
C ALA A 78 -28.31 -12.05 28.37
N SER A 79 -29.63 -12.21 28.43
CA SER A 79 -30.30 -13.50 28.24
C SER A 79 -30.11 -14.02 26.79
N GLY A 80 -30.15 -15.34 26.60
CA GLY A 80 -29.88 -15.99 25.31
C GLY A 80 -30.69 -15.45 24.12
N ASP A 81 -31.93 -14.99 24.36
CA ASP A 81 -32.77 -14.39 23.33
C ASP A 81 -32.27 -13.01 22.90
N THR A 82 -31.87 -12.17 23.86
CA THR A 82 -31.29 -10.84 23.60
C THR A 82 -29.98 -10.96 22.80
N PHE A 83 -29.22 -12.03 23.02
CA PHE A 83 -28.01 -12.31 22.25
C PHE A 83 -28.33 -12.58 20.77
N LEU A 84 -29.30 -13.44 20.45
CA LEU A 84 -29.61 -13.76 19.05
C LEU A 84 -30.21 -12.57 18.29
N TYR A 85 -31.11 -11.82 18.93
CA TYR A 85 -31.82 -10.70 18.30
C TYR A 85 -30.93 -9.49 18.03
N TYR A 86 -29.97 -9.18 18.90
CA TYR A 86 -29.14 -7.99 18.77
C TYR A 86 -27.75 -8.29 18.22
N LEU A 87 -27.12 -9.40 18.62
CA LEU A 87 -25.72 -9.67 18.31
C LEU A 87 -25.53 -10.25 16.90
N GLY A 88 -26.51 -11.01 16.40
CA GLY A 88 -26.50 -11.54 15.03
C GLY A 88 -26.51 -10.43 13.95
N PRO A 89 -27.48 -9.49 13.97
CA PRO A 89 -27.46 -8.35 13.07
C PRO A 89 -26.24 -7.45 13.25
N LEU A 90 -25.77 -7.28 14.49
CA LEU A 90 -24.55 -6.51 14.79
C LEU A 90 -23.31 -7.15 14.14
N MET A 91 -23.19 -8.49 14.20
CA MET A 91 -22.14 -9.24 13.50
C MET A 91 -22.18 -8.99 11.99
N ILE A 92 -23.34 -9.18 11.38
CA ILE A 92 -23.50 -8.99 9.93
C ILE A 92 -23.13 -7.56 9.53
N GLY A 93 -23.62 -6.57 10.29
CA GLY A 93 -23.28 -5.16 10.08
C GLY A 93 -21.77 -4.90 10.17
N THR A 94 -21.09 -5.47 11.16
CA THR A 94 -19.64 -5.29 11.33
C THR A 94 -18.84 -5.94 10.21
N VAL A 95 -19.23 -7.13 9.74
CA VAL A 95 -18.59 -7.79 8.60
C VAL A 95 -18.74 -6.96 7.33
N VAL A 96 -19.93 -6.41 7.07
CA VAL A 96 -20.17 -5.52 5.92
C VAL A 96 -19.31 -4.26 6.02
N VAL A 97 -19.24 -3.63 7.19
CA VAL A 97 -18.40 -2.45 7.42
C VAL A 97 -16.91 -2.78 7.24
N MET A 98 -16.45 -3.95 7.68
CA MET A 98 -15.07 -4.39 7.47
C MET A 98 -14.76 -4.61 5.99
N LEU A 99 -15.66 -5.23 5.23
CA LEU A 99 -15.49 -5.42 3.79
C LEU A 99 -15.44 -4.09 3.05
N LEU A 100 -16.35 -3.17 3.35
CA LEU A 100 -16.33 -1.81 2.79
C LEU A 100 -15.06 -1.05 3.21
N GLY A 101 -14.65 -1.17 4.46
CA GLY A 101 -13.43 -0.59 4.99
C GLY A 101 -12.19 -1.10 4.25
N ALA A 102 -12.10 -2.41 4.00
CA ALA A 102 -10.99 -3.01 3.27
C ALA A 102 -10.87 -2.47 1.84
N VAL A 103 -12.00 -2.34 1.13
CA VAL A 103 -12.04 -1.72 -0.21
C VAL A 103 -11.57 -0.27 -0.16
N MET A 104 -12.03 0.50 0.83
CA MET A 104 -11.63 1.89 1.00
C MET A 104 -10.14 2.05 1.33
N VAL A 105 -9.56 1.13 2.10
CA VAL A 105 -8.11 1.11 2.39
C VAL A 105 -7.30 0.94 1.10
N VAL A 106 -7.70 0.03 0.22
CA VAL A 106 -7.01 -0.20 -1.07
C VAL A 106 -7.10 1.04 -1.95
N ILE A 107 -8.29 1.65 -2.06
CA ILE A 107 -8.49 2.88 -2.84
C ILE A 107 -7.64 4.02 -2.27
N ALA A 108 -7.59 4.15 -0.95
CA ALA A 108 -6.79 5.17 -0.28
C ALA A 108 -5.29 4.97 -0.50
N ASP A 109 -4.79 3.73 -0.49
CA ASP A 109 -3.38 3.43 -0.77
C ASP A 109 -3.00 3.80 -2.22
N ILE A 110 -3.86 3.47 -3.19
CA ILE A 110 -3.67 3.87 -4.59
C ILE A 110 -3.66 5.40 -4.72
N TRP A 111 -4.60 6.08 -4.06
CA TRP A 111 -4.69 7.53 -4.10
C TRP A 111 -3.46 8.20 -3.46
N LEU A 112 -2.98 7.66 -2.33
CA LEU A 112 -1.76 8.10 -1.65
C LEU A 112 -0.52 7.93 -2.53
N LYS A 113 -0.39 6.80 -3.23
CA LYS A 113 0.70 6.55 -4.19
C LYS A 113 0.68 7.57 -5.32
N ASN A 114 -0.48 7.79 -5.94
CA ASN A 114 -0.62 8.79 -7.00
C ASN A 114 -0.26 10.20 -6.50
N LYS A 115 -0.63 10.54 -5.26
CA LYS A 115 -0.25 11.82 -4.63
C LYS A 115 1.23 11.92 -4.32
N ALA A 116 1.87 10.81 -3.93
CA ALA A 116 3.31 10.74 -3.70
C ALA A 116 4.08 10.97 -5.01
N ASP A 117 3.66 10.33 -6.10
CA ASP A 117 4.29 10.49 -7.40
C ASP A 117 4.13 11.92 -7.95
N GLN A 118 2.96 12.54 -7.75
CA GLN A 118 2.75 13.96 -8.05
C GLN A 118 3.72 14.84 -7.26
N ALA A 119 3.76 14.69 -5.93
CA ALA A 119 4.65 15.48 -5.07
C ALA A 119 6.14 15.26 -5.40
N PHE A 120 6.51 14.04 -5.79
CA PHE A 120 7.87 13.72 -6.21
C PHE A 120 8.24 14.39 -7.54
N SER A 121 7.35 14.37 -8.53
CA SER A 121 7.59 15.06 -9.81
C SER A 121 7.71 16.58 -9.65
N GLU A 122 6.88 17.19 -8.80
CA GLU A 122 7.00 18.60 -8.43
C GLU A 122 8.31 18.91 -7.71
N TRP A 123 8.69 18.07 -6.73
CA TRP A 123 9.97 18.22 -6.03
C TRP A 123 11.17 18.11 -6.96
N ARG A 124 11.14 17.16 -7.91
CA ARG A 124 12.19 16.97 -8.92
C ARG A 124 12.35 18.22 -9.79
N LEU A 125 11.24 18.79 -10.27
CA LEU A 125 11.23 20.03 -11.05
C LEU A 125 11.78 21.23 -10.27
N MET A 126 11.49 21.32 -8.96
CA MET A 126 11.96 22.43 -8.12
C MET A 126 13.42 22.28 -7.67
N SER A 127 13.90 21.05 -7.49
CA SER A 127 15.27 20.77 -7.05
C SER A 127 16.30 20.82 -8.19
N GLY A 128 15.86 20.90 -9.45
CA GLY A 128 16.73 20.96 -10.62
C GLY A 128 17.48 19.65 -10.90
N ASN A 129 17.02 18.54 -10.32
CA ASN A 129 17.57 17.19 -10.47
C ASN A 129 16.88 16.37 -11.57
#